data_AF-A0A822ECV1-F1
#
_entry.id   AF-A0A822ECV1-F1
#
_cell.length_a   1.000
_cell.length_b   1.000
_cell.length_c   1.000
_cell.angle_alpha   90.00
_cell.angle_beta   90.00
_cell.angle_gamma   90.00
#
_symmetry.space_group_name_H-M   'P 1'
#
loop_
_entity.id
_entity.type
_entity.pdbx_description
1 polymer ?
#
loop_
_entity_poly.entity_id
_entity_poly.type
_entity_poly.pdbx_seq_one_letter_code
_entity_poly.pdbx_strand_id
1 'polypeptide(L)'
;MNGFSMPVNPRDNLAPDGQLFVELCDKDKALCELITGREPGTSFLCYHSWVEELIHERGPWREVIESDGKRKSHCPFNRTLMRELRDKYGIIHHEKSVSQSKTSVSKM
;
A
#
# COMPACT_ATOMS: atom_id res chain seq x y z
N MET A 1 -7.95 4.34 34.39
CA MET A 1 -7.14 4.03 33.19
C MET A 1 -6.03 3.10 33.63
N ASN A 2 -6.13 1.82 33.30
CA ASN A 2 -5.00 0.93 33.44
C ASN A 2 -4.08 1.24 32.25
N GLY A 3 -2.82 1.60 32.51
CA GLY A 3 -1.82 1.83 31.47
C GLY A 3 -1.52 0.57 30.66
N PHE A 4 -0.42 0.56 29.91
CA PHE A 4 0.03 -0.65 29.23
C PHE A 4 0.79 -1.58 30.19
N SER A 5 0.67 -2.89 29.98
CA SER A 5 1.46 -3.90 30.70
C SER A 5 2.80 -4.12 30.00
N MET A 6 3.89 -4.13 30.76
CA MET A 6 5.23 -4.46 30.24
C MET A 6 5.54 -5.95 30.40
N PRO A 7 6.17 -6.59 29.40
CA PRO A 7 6.49 -6.04 28.08
C PRO A 7 5.23 -5.94 27.18
N VAL A 8 5.14 -4.86 26.38
CA VAL A 8 4.11 -4.75 25.35
C VAL A 8 4.49 -5.66 24.19
N ASN A 9 3.57 -6.50 23.73
CA ASN A 9 3.77 -7.27 22.51
C ASN A 9 3.97 -6.30 21.33
N PRO A 10 5.08 -6.39 20.58
CA PRO A 10 5.35 -5.46 19.48
C PRO A 10 4.21 -5.36 18.48
N ARG A 11 3.46 -6.45 18.21
CA ARG A 11 2.31 -6.44 17.29
C ARG A 11 1.16 -5.58 17.80
N ASP A 12 0.96 -5.55 19.11
CA ASP A 12 -0.15 -4.81 19.74
C ASP A 12 0.14 -3.30 19.82
N ASN A 13 1.41 -2.91 19.62
CA ASN A 13 1.87 -1.51 19.64
C ASN A 13 2.06 -0.90 18.24
N LEU A 14 1.67 -1.62 17.17
CA LEU A 14 1.75 -1.10 15.81
C LEU A 14 0.55 -0.21 15.49
N ALA A 15 0.82 0.89 14.78
CA ALA A 15 -0.22 1.63 14.09
C ALA A 15 -0.94 0.73 13.05
N PRO A 16 -2.18 1.06 12.62
CA PRO A 16 -2.92 0.26 11.64
C PRO A 16 -2.10 -0.09 10.39
N ASP A 17 -1.32 0.87 9.89
CA ASP A 17 -0.39 0.68 8.77
C ASP A 17 0.63 -0.43 9.07
N GLY A 18 1.28 -0.37 10.24
CA GLY A 18 2.22 -1.40 10.66
C GLY A 18 1.57 -2.77 10.83
N GLN A 19 0.34 -2.83 11.35
CA GLN A 19 -0.40 -4.10 11.49
C GLN A 19 -0.72 -4.69 10.12
N LEU A 20 -1.20 -3.87 9.17
CA LEU A 20 -1.45 -4.25 7.80
C LEU A 20 -0.18 -4.79 7.14
N PHE A 21 0.92 -4.06 7.27
CA PHE A 21 2.20 -4.44 6.68
C PHE A 21 2.66 -5.82 7.15
N VAL A 22 2.60 -6.08 8.46
CA VAL A 22 2.97 -7.38 9.03
C VAL A 22 2.08 -8.49 8.49
N GLU A 23 0.76 -8.30 8.46
CA GLU A 23 -0.15 -9.32 7.93
C GLU A 23 0.03 -9.55 6.41
N LEU A 24 0.31 -8.48 5.67
CA LEU A 24 0.59 -8.55 4.24
C LEU A 24 1.90 -9.33 3.98
N CYS A 25 2.97 -9.05 4.72
CA CYS A 25 4.24 -9.80 4.68
C CYS A 25 4.03 -11.28 5.05
N ASP A 26 3.15 -11.55 6.03
CA ASP A 26 2.85 -12.91 6.47
C ASP A 26 2.14 -13.72 5.38
N LYS A 27 1.27 -13.08 4.59
CA LYS A 27 0.46 -13.70 3.53
C LYS A 27 1.11 -13.68 2.14
N ASP A 28 1.89 -12.65 1.82
CA ASP A 28 2.61 -12.48 0.55
C ASP A 28 4.13 -12.60 0.81
N LYS A 29 4.61 -13.84 0.84
CA LYS A 29 6.03 -14.13 1.15
C LYS A 29 6.98 -13.53 0.13
N ALA A 30 6.59 -13.47 -1.14
CA ALA A 30 7.41 -12.87 -2.20
C ALA A 30 7.59 -11.36 -1.99
N LEU A 31 6.53 -10.65 -1.60
CA LEU A 31 6.64 -9.25 -1.17
C LEU A 31 7.55 -9.13 0.06
N CYS A 32 7.36 -10.01 1.04
CA CYS A 32 8.14 -10.00 2.29
C CYS A 32 9.64 -10.15 2.01
N GLU A 33 10.02 -11.07 1.13
CA GLU A 33 11.40 -11.25 0.66
C GLU A 33 11.88 -10.04 -0.15
N LEU A 34 11.04 -9.46 -1.02
CA LEU A 34 11.40 -8.30 -1.83
C LEU A 34 11.80 -7.07 -0.99
N ILE A 35 11.10 -6.83 0.13
CA ILE A 35 11.30 -5.63 0.96
C ILE A 35 12.28 -5.84 2.10
N THR A 36 12.46 -7.08 2.58
CA THR A 36 13.39 -7.40 3.68
C THR A 36 14.71 -8.00 3.20
N GLY A 37 14.74 -8.60 2.01
CA GLY A 37 15.91 -9.21 1.40
C GLY A 37 16.95 -8.16 1.03
N ARG A 38 18.14 -8.28 1.62
CA ARG A 38 19.30 -7.45 1.30
C ARG A 38 20.30 -8.30 0.56
N GLU A 39 20.27 -8.24 -0.76
CA GLU A 39 21.24 -8.93 -1.61
C GLU A 39 22.02 -7.92 -2.47
N PRO A 40 23.33 -8.15 -2.70
CA PRO A 40 24.09 -7.33 -3.65
C PRO A 40 23.46 -7.39 -5.04
N GLY A 41 23.22 -6.22 -5.66
CA GLY A 41 22.72 -6.13 -7.04
C GLY A 41 21.20 -6.13 -7.21
N THR A 42 20.41 -6.16 -6.13
CA THR A 42 18.95 -5.96 -6.23
C THR A 42 18.59 -4.49 -6.40
N SER A 43 17.56 -4.23 -7.22
CA SER A 43 17.05 -2.87 -7.44
C SER A 43 16.55 -2.25 -6.14
N PHE A 44 17.13 -1.11 -5.77
CA PHE A 44 16.80 -0.33 -4.57
C PHE A 44 15.37 0.21 -4.56
N LEU A 45 14.68 0.21 -5.71
CA LEU A 45 13.44 0.96 -5.85
C LEU A 45 12.30 0.43 -4.96
N CYS A 46 12.25 -0.88 -4.71
CA CYS A 46 11.16 -1.48 -3.94
C CYS A 46 11.47 -1.60 -2.45
N TYR A 47 12.70 -1.88 -2.04
CA TYR A 47 13.01 -2.07 -0.62
C TYR A 47 13.38 -0.77 0.13
N HIS A 48 13.73 0.31 -0.57
CA HIS A 48 14.07 1.60 0.06
C HIS A 48 12.86 2.52 0.20
N SER A 49 11.68 1.94 0.35
CA SER A 49 10.41 2.67 0.46
C SER A 49 9.89 2.63 1.89
N TRP A 50 9.21 3.70 2.28
CA TRP A 50 8.52 3.73 3.57
C TRP A 50 7.32 2.78 3.53
N VAL A 51 6.97 2.19 4.67
CA VAL A 51 5.82 1.27 4.78
C VAL A 51 4.55 1.96 4.25
N GLU A 52 4.37 3.23 4.59
CA GLU A 52 3.28 4.08 4.13
C GLU A 52 3.23 4.22 2.60
N GLU A 53 4.38 4.20 1.90
CA GLU A 53 4.39 4.26 0.44
C GLU A 53 3.83 2.99 -0.20
N LEU A 54 4.16 1.82 0.36
CA LEU A 54 3.57 0.55 -0.06
C LEU A 54 2.06 0.53 0.25
N ILE A 55 1.71 0.81 1.50
CA ILE A 55 0.33 0.72 1.98
C ILE A 55 -0.56 1.69 1.22
N HIS A 56 -0.07 2.88 0.89
CA HIS A 56 -0.82 3.85 0.12
C HIS A 56 -0.55 3.81 -1.39
N GLU A 57 0.07 2.75 -1.92
CA GLU A 57 0.35 2.62 -3.37
C GLU A 57 0.99 3.90 -3.98
N ARG A 58 1.96 4.50 -3.27
CA ARG A 58 2.68 5.72 -3.69
C ARG A 58 4.02 5.38 -4.37
N GLY A 59 4.51 6.33 -5.16
CA GLY A 59 5.82 6.21 -5.82
C GLY A 59 5.92 4.93 -6.67
N PRO A 60 6.92 4.07 -6.45
CA PRO A 60 7.14 2.86 -7.25
C PRO A 60 6.07 1.77 -7.02
N TRP A 61 5.27 1.91 -5.97
CA TRP A 61 4.13 1.04 -5.65
C TRP A 61 2.82 1.47 -6.32
N ARG A 62 2.81 2.60 -7.03
CA ARG A 62 1.62 3.04 -7.76
C ARG A 62 1.43 2.24 -9.05
N GLU A 63 0.18 1.98 -9.42
CA GLU A 63 -0.16 1.56 -10.78
C GLU A 63 -0.12 2.77 -11.72
N VAL A 64 0.61 2.64 -12.83
CA VAL A 64 0.63 3.61 -13.92
C VAL A 64 0.01 2.96 -15.15
N ILE A 65 -0.78 3.73 -15.91
CA ILE A 65 -1.31 3.30 -17.20
C ILE A 65 -0.21 3.54 -18.25
N GLU A 66 0.30 2.47 -18.85
CA GLU A 66 1.26 2.56 -19.93
C GLU A 66 0.57 2.87 -21.28
N SER A 67 1.36 3.17 -22.32
CA SER A 67 0.86 3.52 -23.64
C SER A 67 0.01 2.43 -24.31
N ASP A 68 0.13 1.17 -23.85
CA ASP A 68 -0.69 0.04 -24.32
C ASP A 68 -2.02 -0.10 -23.55
N GLY A 69 -2.31 0.82 -22.64
CA GLY A 69 -3.52 0.83 -21.80
C GLY A 69 -3.46 -0.12 -20.61
N LYS A 70 -2.37 -0.89 -20.42
CA LYS A 70 -2.24 -1.78 -19.27
C LYS A 70 -1.79 -1.02 -18.05
N ARG A 71 -2.26 -1.47 -16.89
CA ARG A 71 -1.79 -1.00 -15.58
C ARG A 71 -0.56 -1.79 -15.20
N LYS A 72 0.51 -1.08 -14.89
CA LYS A 72 1.77 -1.68 -14.42
C LYS A 72 2.28 -0.93 -13.21
N SER A 73 2.87 -1.66 -12.28
CA SER A 73 3.65 -1.08 -11.19
C SER A 73 5.10 -1.47 -11.34
N HIS A 74 5.99 -0.63 -10.80
CA HIS A 74 7.40 -1.00 -10.76
C HIS A 74 7.64 -2.14 -9.76
N CYS A 75 6.99 -2.06 -8.59
CA CYS A 75 7.14 -3.06 -7.54
C CYS A 75 5.98 -4.06 -7.54
N PRO A 76 6.26 -5.37 -7.64
CA PRO A 76 5.24 -6.41 -7.64
C PRO A 76 4.77 -6.72 -6.22
N PHE A 77 3.45 -6.87 -6.05
CA PHE A 77 2.83 -7.41 -4.84
C PHE A 77 1.35 -7.74 -5.10
N ASN A 78 0.73 -8.50 -4.21
CA ASN A 78 -0.69 -8.79 -4.26
C ASN A 78 -1.55 -7.57 -3.87
N ARG A 79 -1.99 -6.80 -4.87
CA ARG A 79 -2.83 -5.60 -4.67
C ARG A 79 -4.21 -5.89 -4.15
N THR A 80 -4.82 -7.00 -4.59
CA THR A 80 -6.14 -7.40 -4.11
C THR A 80 -6.08 -7.63 -2.61
N LEU A 81 -5.13 -8.45 -2.16
CA LEU A 81 -4.91 -8.72 -0.74
C LEU A 81 -4.64 -7.44 0.05
N MET A 82 -3.77 -6.56 -0.46
CA MET A 82 -3.46 -5.31 0.23
C MET A 82 -4.72 -4.43 0.37
N ARG A 83 -5.57 -4.32 -0.67
CA ARG A 83 -6.82 -3.53 -0.61
C ARG A 83 -7.80 -4.12 0.40
N GLU A 84 -7.96 -5.44 0.41
CA GLU A 84 -8.76 -6.14 1.43
C GLU A 84 -8.26 -5.88 2.85
N LEU A 85 -6.93 -5.86 3.05
CA LEU A 85 -6.36 -5.53 4.35
C LEU A 85 -6.54 -4.06 4.72
N ARG A 86 -6.48 -3.13 3.77
CA ARG A 86 -6.79 -1.71 4.06
C ARG A 86 -8.20 -1.55 4.59
N ASP A 87 -9.17 -2.21 3.95
CA ASP A 87 -10.56 -2.19 4.37
C ASP A 87 -10.70 -2.78 5.79
N LYS A 88 -10.01 -3.90 6.07
CA LYS A 88 -9.96 -4.53 7.40
C LYS A 88 -9.42 -3.56 8.48
N TYR A 89 -8.38 -2.80 8.18
CA TYR A 89 -7.71 -1.90 9.12
C TYR A 89 -8.23 -0.45 9.09
N GLY A 90 -9.26 -0.16 8.28
CA GLY A 90 -9.87 1.16 8.19
C GLY A 90 -8.99 2.24 7.53
N ILE A 91 -8.08 1.85 6.64
CA ILE A 91 -7.13 2.76 5.97
C ILE A 91 -7.76 3.28 4.68
N ILE A 92 -8.29 4.51 4.72
CA ILE A 92 -9.07 5.10 3.62
C ILE A 92 -8.18 5.92 2.68
N HIS A 93 -8.32 5.67 1.37
CA HIS A 93 -7.79 6.56 0.34
C HIS A 93 -8.79 7.68 0.03
N HIS A 94 -8.44 8.92 0.37
CA HIS A 94 -9.13 10.10 -0.16
C HIS A 94 -8.68 10.40 -1.60
N GLU A 95 -8.81 9.44 -2.51
CA GLU A 95 -8.76 9.80 -3.93
C GLU A 95 -10.09 10.49 -4.25
N LYS A 96 -10.05 11.81 -4.44
CA LYS A 96 -11.18 12.54 -5.01
C LYS A 96 -11.57 11.85 -6.30
N SER A 97 -12.71 11.17 -6.32
CA SER A 97 -13.42 10.89 -7.55
C SER A 97 -13.72 12.25 -8.20
N VAL A 98 -12.89 12.67 -9.15
CA VAL A 98 -13.31 13.69 -10.12
C VAL A 98 -14.33 13.00 -11.00
N SER A 99 -15.54 12.85 -10.48
CA SER A 99 -16.72 12.63 -11.31
C SER A 99 -16.80 13.83 -12.23
N GLN A 100 -16.57 13.61 -13.52
CA GLN A 100 -16.82 14.60 -14.56
C GLN A 100 -18.23 15.17 -14.37
N SER A 101 -18.32 16.40 -13.87
CA SER A 101 -19.50 17.22 -14.02
C SER A 101 -19.66 17.45 -15.52
N LYS A 102 -20.57 16.71 -16.15
CA LYS A 102 -21.06 17.01 -17.50
C LYS A 102 -21.69 18.40 -17.43
N THR A 103 -20.95 19.43 -17.83
CA THR A 103 -21.52 20.74 -18.12
C THR A 103 -22.31 20.60 -19.42
N SER A 104 -23.62 20.43 -19.30
CA SER A 104 -24.55 20.62 -20.41
C SER A 104 -24.48 22.09 -20.84
N VAL A 105 -23.81 22.37 -21.94
CA VAL A 105 -23.91 23.67 -22.61
C VAL A 105 -25.23 23.67 -23.40
N SER A 106 -26.25 24.30 -22.83
CA SER A 106 -27.45 24.67 -23.58
C SER A 106 -27.09 25.82 -24.50
N LYS A 107 -27.05 25.58 -25.82
CA LYS A 107 -27.00 26.67 -26.80
C LYS A 107 -28.35 27.38 -26.82
N MET A 108 -28.30 28.72 -26.75
CA MET A 108 -29.39 29.63 -27.12
C MET A 108 -29.65 29.59 -28.62
#